data_AF-A0AAJ5LJ28-F1
#
_entry.id   AF-A0AAJ5LJ28-F1
#
_cell.length_a   1.000
_cell.length_b   1.000
_cell.length_c   1.000
_cell.angle_alpha   90.00
_cell.angle_beta   90.00
_cell.angle_gamma   90.00
#
_symmetry.space_group_name_H-M   'P 1'
#
loop_
_entity.id
_entity.type
_entity.pdbx_description
1 polymer ?
#
loop_
_entity_poly.entity_id
_entity_poly.type
_entity_poly.pdbx_seq_one_letter_code
_entity_poly.pdbx_strand_id
1 'polypeptide(L)'
;MKLSDLWPGHKPPARTPAKPFVSVTVTKRAGAEQPVATGNTSAPIGALRGPVELPATLVECEALEEVLCRDAIRLECQIGQAKGRAVAEGKYSNPDWYHRAKAALKHINRDRQRLMQHMKALRVEARRSCPAWQARDKAILRELSARVPKEVFDECVRVVDEDLEALR
;
A
#
# COMPACT_ATOMS: atom_id res chain seq x y z
N MET A 1 2.36 -17.54 -37.65
CA MET A 1 0.94 -17.34 -37.34
C MET A 1 0.81 -16.16 -36.39
N LYS A 2 0.00 -15.13 -36.71
CA LYS A 2 -0.15 -13.90 -35.91
C LYS A 2 -1.33 -14.06 -34.93
N LEU A 3 -1.07 -13.81 -33.65
CA LEU A 3 -1.99 -14.00 -32.52
C LEU A 3 -3.19 -13.02 -32.49
N SER A 4 -3.26 -12.08 -33.43
CA SER A 4 -4.29 -11.03 -33.51
C SER A 4 -5.64 -11.50 -34.06
N ASP A 5 -5.70 -12.68 -34.68
CA ASP A 5 -6.90 -13.13 -35.41
C ASP A 5 -7.86 -13.97 -34.54
N LEU A 6 -7.54 -14.16 -33.25
CA LEU A 6 -8.28 -15.00 -32.32
C LEU A 6 -9.25 -14.23 -31.40
N TRP A 7 -9.54 -12.95 -31.69
CA TRP A 7 -10.50 -12.16 -30.89
C TRP A 7 -11.77 -11.81 -31.70
N PRO A 8 -12.98 -12.15 -31.21
CA PRO A 8 -14.21 -11.76 -31.88
C PRO A 8 -14.46 -10.27 -31.62
N GLY A 9 -14.30 -9.43 -32.67
CA GLY A 9 -14.67 -8.02 -32.58
C GLY A 9 -13.94 -7.04 -33.51
N HIS A 10 -12.92 -7.44 -34.27
CA HIS A 10 -12.25 -6.53 -35.20
C HIS A 10 -13.05 -6.35 -36.50
N LYS A 11 -13.85 -5.28 -36.58
CA LYS A 11 -14.21 -4.60 -37.82
C LYS A 11 -13.76 -3.12 -37.73
N PRO A 12 -13.07 -2.57 -38.75
CA PRO A 12 -12.74 -1.14 -38.82
C PRO A 12 -13.96 -0.29 -39.27
N PRO A 13 -13.89 1.05 -39.19
CA PRO A 13 -14.94 1.87 -38.57
C PRO A 13 -16.00 2.38 -39.55
N ALA A 14 -17.22 2.62 -39.04
CA ALA A 14 -18.20 3.48 -39.70
C ALA A 14 -19.03 4.26 -38.67
N ARG A 15 -18.78 5.58 -38.65
CA ARG A 15 -19.67 6.72 -38.33
C ARG A 15 -20.57 6.66 -37.07
N THR A 16 -20.27 7.54 -36.12
CA THR A 16 -21.26 8.26 -35.26
C THR A 16 -22.24 9.09 -36.13
N PRO A 17 -23.39 9.61 -35.62
CA PRO A 17 -23.74 9.87 -34.20
C PRO A 17 -25.19 9.54 -33.77
N ALA A 18 -25.46 9.52 -32.45
CA ALA A 18 -26.60 10.24 -31.81
C ALA A 18 -26.73 9.91 -30.31
N LYS A 19 -26.91 10.96 -29.50
CA LYS A 19 -27.25 10.94 -28.06
C LYS A 19 -28.66 10.33 -27.83
N PRO A 20 -28.98 9.90 -26.61
CA PRO A 20 -29.77 10.81 -25.77
C PRO A 20 -29.28 10.91 -24.32
N PHE A 21 -29.42 12.12 -23.78
CA PHE A 21 -29.29 12.47 -22.37
C PHE A 21 -30.46 11.84 -21.59
N VAL A 22 -30.17 11.21 -20.45
CA VAL A 22 -31.18 10.96 -19.41
C VAL A 22 -30.68 11.62 -18.13
N SER A 23 -31.19 12.82 -17.86
CA SER A 23 -31.02 13.54 -16.61
C SER A 23 -31.99 13.00 -15.56
N VAL A 24 -31.48 12.31 -14.54
CA VAL A 24 -32.27 11.94 -13.36
C VAL A 24 -32.06 13.01 -12.29
N THR A 25 -33.11 13.78 -12.02
CA THR A 25 -33.17 14.71 -10.91
C THR A 25 -33.66 13.95 -9.68
N VAL A 26 -32.79 13.78 -8.67
CA VAL A 26 -33.19 13.21 -7.37
C VAL A 26 -33.60 14.35 -6.45
N THR A 27 -34.88 14.40 -6.11
CA THR A 27 -35.48 15.34 -5.17
C THR A 27 -35.00 15.04 -3.75
N LYS A 28 -34.33 16.02 -3.13
CA LYS A 28 -33.90 16.04 -1.73
C LYS A 28 -35.13 16.05 -0.82
N ARG A 29 -35.31 15.03 0.03
CA ARG A 29 -36.22 15.10 1.19
C ARG A 29 -35.38 15.27 2.45
N ALA A 30 -35.63 16.38 3.15
CA ALA A 30 -35.00 16.72 4.42
C ALA A 30 -35.67 15.98 5.59
N GLY A 31 -34.86 15.69 6.61
CA GLY A 31 -35.29 15.64 8.00
C GLY A 31 -35.57 14.26 8.60
N ALA A 32 -34.57 13.71 9.29
CA ALA A 32 -34.73 13.07 10.61
C ALA A 32 -33.34 12.87 11.22
N GLU A 33 -32.99 13.72 12.18
CA GLU A 33 -31.83 13.57 13.06
C GLU A 33 -32.10 12.45 14.07
N GLN A 34 -31.17 11.50 14.21
CA GLN A 34 -30.73 11.03 15.53
C GLN A 34 -29.38 10.26 15.44
N PRO A 35 -28.56 10.29 16.50
CA PRO A 35 -27.11 10.15 16.40
C PRO A 35 -26.56 8.79 16.89
N VAL A 36 -25.25 8.63 16.68
CA VAL A 36 -24.32 7.66 17.30
C VAL A 36 -24.27 6.26 16.68
N ALA A 37 -23.18 6.00 15.93
CA ALA A 37 -22.19 5.00 16.31
C ALA A 37 -20.99 5.07 15.35
N THR A 38 -19.84 5.48 15.89
CA THR A 38 -18.51 5.29 15.30
C THR A 38 -18.28 3.78 15.14
N GLY A 39 -18.69 3.24 14.00
CA GLY A 39 -18.47 1.86 13.62
C GLY A 39 -17.72 1.83 12.30
N ASN A 40 -16.48 1.34 12.36
CA ASN A 40 -15.58 1.13 11.22
C ASN A 40 -16.30 0.37 10.11
N THR A 41 -16.95 1.10 9.22
CA THR A 41 -17.67 0.52 8.09
C THR A 41 -16.60 0.17 7.08
N SER A 42 -16.24 -1.12 7.00
CA SER A 42 -15.45 -1.63 5.88
C SER A 42 -16.12 -1.16 4.59
N ALA A 43 -15.40 -0.34 3.82
CA ALA A 43 -15.88 0.20 2.57
C ALA A 43 -16.37 -0.94 1.64
N PRO A 44 -17.35 -0.67 0.75
CA PRO A 44 -17.92 -1.70 -0.10
C PRO A 44 -16.82 -2.35 -0.94
N ILE A 45 -16.79 -3.69 -0.93
CA ILE A 45 -15.86 -4.50 -1.70
C ILE A 45 -16.13 -4.25 -3.18
N GLY A 46 -15.34 -3.37 -3.81
CA GLY A 46 -15.48 -3.08 -5.24
C GLY A 46 -15.27 -1.64 -5.65
N ALA A 47 -15.16 -0.70 -4.69
CA ALA A 47 -14.65 0.63 -5.02
C ALA A 47 -13.17 0.53 -5.38
N LEU A 48 -12.78 1.17 -6.49
CA LEU A 48 -11.38 1.35 -6.86
C LEU A 48 -10.70 2.15 -5.74
N ARG A 49 -10.02 1.45 -4.84
CA ARG A 49 -9.31 2.07 -3.72
C ARG A 49 -7.99 2.61 -4.27
N GLY A 50 -7.77 3.92 -4.11
CA GLY A 50 -6.46 4.52 -4.34
C GLY A 50 -5.40 3.95 -3.38
N PRO A 51 -4.11 4.24 -3.60
CA PRO A 51 -3.05 3.80 -2.71
C PRO A 51 -3.35 4.24 -1.27
N VAL A 52 -3.21 3.32 -0.31
CA VAL A 52 -3.44 3.66 1.10
C VAL A 52 -2.37 4.66 1.57
N GLU A 53 -2.81 5.63 2.37
CA GLU A 53 -1.95 6.59 3.06
C GLU A 53 -1.14 5.88 4.15
N LEU A 54 0.16 6.17 4.21
CA LEU A 54 1.07 5.52 5.16
C LEU A 54 1.08 6.30 6.48
N PRO A 55 0.75 5.66 7.63
CA PRO A 55 0.71 6.34 8.92
C PRO A 55 2.08 6.84 9.39
N ALA A 56 2.09 7.85 10.25
CA ALA A 56 3.34 8.44 10.75
C ALA A 56 3.95 7.64 11.91
N THR A 57 3.15 6.90 12.66
CA THR A 57 3.62 6.17 13.86
C THR A 57 3.68 4.66 13.62
N LEU A 58 4.60 3.98 14.33
CA LEU A 58 4.71 2.52 14.24
C LEU A 58 3.45 1.80 14.72
N VAL A 59 2.79 2.31 15.77
CA VAL A 59 1.57 1.72 16.33
C VAL A 59 0.42 1.79 15.31
N GLU A 60 0.24 2.93 14.65
CA GLU A 60 -0.76 3.06 13.59
C GLU A 60 -0.41 2.20 12.36
N CYS A 61 0.87 2.04 12.06
CA CYS A 61 1.31 1.14 10.98
C CYS A 61 0.99 -0.33 11.30
N GLU A 62 1.19 -0.78 12.54
CA GLU A 62 0.85 -2.15 12.97
C GLU A 62 -0.66 -2.41 12.88
N ALA A 63 -1.48 -1.44 13.30
CA ALA A 63 -2.93 -1.52 13.15
C ALA A 63 -3.36 -1.59 11.67
N LEU A 64 -2.74 -0.78 10.82
CA LEU A 64 -3.01 -0.81 9.37
C LEU A 64 -2.56 -2.15 8.75
N GLU A 65 -1.42 -2.69 9.17
CA GLU A 65 -0.92 -3.99 8.71
C GLU A 65 -1.94 -5.09 9.02
N GLU A 66 -2.48 -5.12 10.23
CA GLU A 66 -3.49 -6.11 10.63
C GLU A 66 -4.75 -6.01 9.75
N VAL A 67 -5.24 -4.80 9.49
CA VAL A 67 -6.39 -4.57 8.61
C VAL A 67 -6.12 -5.08 7.20
N LEU A 68 -4.98 -4.71 6.61
CA LEU A 68 -4.61 -5.14 5.26
C LEU A 68 -4.42 -6.66 5.18
N CYS A 69 -3.85 -7.29 6.20
CA CYS A 69 -3.73 -8.75 6.27
C CYS A 69 -5.10 -9.43 6.32
N ARG A 70 -6.00 -8.93 7.17
CA ARG A 70 -7.36 -9.46 7.30
C ARG A 70 -8.15 -9.35 5.99
N ASP A 71 -8.06 -8.21 5.32
CA ASP A 71 -8.72 -7.96 4.04
C ASP A 71 -8.16 -8.85 2.92
N ALA A 72 -6.83 -9.04 2.87
CA ALA A 72 -6.17 -9.93 1.93
C ALA A 72 -6.65 -11.38 2.10
N ILE A 73 -6.59 -11.91 3.33
CA ILE A 73 -7.01 -13.27 3.66
C ILE A 73 -8.47 -13.47 3.26
N ARG A 74 -9.34 -12.52 3.62
CA ARG A 74 -10.77 -12.59 3.27
C ARG A 74 -10.98 -12.67 1.76
N LEU A 75 -10.30 -11.84 0.97
CA LEU A 75 -10.42 -11.87 -0.50
C LEU A 75 -9.85 -13.16 -1.08
N GLU A 76 -8.72 -13.65 -0.58
CA GLU A 76 -8.12 -14.93 -0.98
C GLU A 76 -9.08 -16.10 -0.74
N CYS A 77 -9.70 -16.16 0.45
CA CYS A 77 -10.70 -17.17 0.77
C CYS A 77 -11.92 -17.07 -0.17
N GLN A 78 -12.45 -15.87 -0.43
CA GLN A 78 -13.59 -15.68 -1.34
C GLN A 78 -13.27 -16.14 -2.76
N ILE A 79 -12.09 -15.77 -3.27
CA ILE A 79 -11.60 -16.18 -4.59
C ILE A 79 -11.39 -17.71 -4.63
N GLY A 80 -10.82 -18.28 -3.57
CA GLY A 80 -10.61 -19.72 -3.42
C GLY A 80 -11.92 -20.50 -3.45
N GLN A 81 -12.93 -20.07 -2.67
CA GLN A 81 -14.27 -20.67 -2.66
C GLN A 81 -14.97 -20.55 -4.01
N ALA A 82 -14.83 -19.41 -4.70
CA ALA A 82 -15.37 -19.22 -6.04
C ALA A 82 -14.75 -20.20 -7.06
N LYS A 83 -13.42 -20.38 -7.00
CA LYS A 83 -12.72 -21.38 -7.83
C LYS A 83 -13.15 -22.80 -7.49
N GLY A 84 -13.25 -23.14 -6.19
CA GLY A 84 -13.67 -24.45 -5.72
C GLY A 84 -15.06 -24.82 -6.24
N ARG A 85 -16.03 -23.90 -6.14
CA ARG A 85 -17.39 -24.10 -6.68
C ARG A 85 -17.41 -24.23 -8.21
N ALA A 86 -16.58 -23.47 -8.91
CA ALA A 86 -16.47 -23.60 -10.36
C ALA A 86 -15.98 -25.01 -10.78
N VAL A 87 -15.01 -25.57 -10.07
CA VAL A 87 -14.46 -26.91 -10.34
C VAL A 87 -15.42 -28.01 -9.91
N ALA A 88 -16.00 -27.93 -8.71
CA ALA A 88 -16.82 -28.99 -8.14
C ALA A 88 -18.25 -29.05 -8.73
N GLU A 89 -18.84 -27.89 -9.02
CA GLU A 89 -20.26 -27.77 -9.38
C GLU A 89 -20.46 -27.23 -10.81
N GLY A 90 -19.39 -26.85 -11.52
CA GLY A 90 -19.47 -26.15 -12.81
C GLY A 90 -20.05 -24.73 -12.71
N LYS A 91 -20.25 -24.20 -11.48
CA LYS A 91 -20.84 -22.88 -11.24
C LYS A 91 -19.77 -21.80 -11.19
N TYR A 92 -19.53 -21.16 -12.33
CA TYR A 92 -18.62 -20.04 -12.42
C TYR A 92 -19.17 -18.79 -11.72
N SER A 93 -18.30 -18.10 -10.99
CA SER A 93 -18.63 -16.79 -10.44
C SER A 93 -18.64 -15.73 -11.55
N ASN A 94 -19.33 -14.62 -11.31
CA ASN A 94 -19.36 -13.49 -12.24
C ASN A 94 -17.91 -13.05 -12.60
N PRO A 95 -17.55 -13.00 -13.90
CA PRO A 95 -16.19 -12.65 -14.34
C PRO A 95 -15.73 -11.26 -13.88
N ASP A 96 -16.60 -10.25 -13.95
CA ASP A 96 -16.28 -8.88 -13.54
C ASP A 96 -16.02 -8.79 -12.04
N TRP A 97 -16.77 -9.53 -11.22
CA TRP A 97 -16.48 -9.67 -9.81
C TRP A 97 -15.11 -10.32 -9.58
N TYR A 98 -14.82 -11.43 -10.28
CA TYR A 98 -13.57 -12.16 -10.10
C TYR A 98 -12.34 -11.33 -10.47
N HIS A 99 -12.40 -10.60 -11.58
CA HIS A 99 -11.33 -9.70 -12.00
C HIS A 99 -11.15 -8.52 -11.02
N ARG A 100 -12.25 -7.92 -10.55
CA ARG A 100 -12.20 -6.87 -9.51
C ARG A 100 -11.61 -7.39 -8.20
N ALA A 101 -12.00 -8.58 -7.75
CA ALA A 101 -11.48 -9.19 -6.53
C ALA A 101 -9.97 -9.46 -6.64
N LYS A 102 -9.50 -9.99 -7.78
CA LYS A 102 -8.06 -10.18 -8.03
C LYS A 102 -7.29 -8.86 -8.09
N ALA A 103 -7.86 -7.83 -8.72
CA ALA A 103 -7.23 -6.51 -8.78
C ALA A 103 -7.12 -5.90 -7.38
N ALA A 104 -8.20 -5.96 -6.59
CA ALA A 104 -8.22 -5.48 -5.21
C ALA A 104 -7.15 -6.20 -4.35
N LEU A 105 -7.05 -7.53 -4.45
CA LEU A 105 -6.02 -8.30 -3.75
C LEU A 105 -4.60 -7.87 -4.15
N LYS A 106 -4.36 -7.62 -5.44
CA LYS A 106 -3.06 -7.11 -5.92
C LYS A 106 -2.72 -5.76 -5.27
N HIS A 107 -3.68 -4.84 -5.19
CA HIS A 107 -3.46 -3.53 -4.58
C HIS A 107 -3.21 -3.63 -3.07
N ILE A 108 -3.97 -4.46 -2.35
CA ILE A 108 -3.74 -4.72 -0.92
C ILE A 108 -2.35 -5.28 -0.68
N ASN A 109 -1.92 -6.27 -1.47
CA ASN A 109 -0.57 -6.84 -1.33
C ASN A 109 0.53 -5.82 -1.66
N ARG A 110 0.28 -4.93 -2.62
CA ARG A 110 1.19 -3.81 -2.91
C ARG A 110 1.28 -2.85 -1.72
N ASP A 111 0.16 -2.51 -1.09
CA ASP A 111 0.13 -1.61 0.05
C ASP A 111 0.76 -2.23 1.30
N ARG A 112 0.57 -3.54 1.55
CA ARG A 112 1.31 -4.29 2.58
C ARG A 112 2.81 -4.19 2.38
N GLN A 113 3.29 -4.38 1.15
CA GLN A 113 4.72 -4.26 0.83
C GLN A 113 5.24 -2.84 1.09
N ARG A 114 4.49 -1.81 0.69
CA ARG A 114 4.84 -0.40 0.95
C ARG A 114 4.89 -0.13 2.46
N LEU A 115 3.92 -0.63 3.21
CA LEU A 115 3.83 -0.46 4.65
C LEU A 115 5.01 -1.12 5.38
N MET A 116 5.41 -2.33 5.02
CA MET A 116 6.58 -2.99 5.62
C MET A 116 7.88 -2.18 5.43
N GLN A 117 8.07 -1.61 4.23
CA GLN A 117 9.21 -0.75 3.94
C GLN A 117 9.18 0.54 4.77
N HIS A 118 8.00 1.14 4.88
CA HIS A 118 7.76 2.33 5.70
C HIS A 118 8.03 2.08 7.19
N MET A 119 7.50 0.98 7.75
CA MET A 119 7.76 0.58 9.14
C MET A 119 9.25 0.34 9.39
N LYS A 120 9.98 -0.22 8.42
CA LYS A 120 11.44 -0.36 8.52
C LYS A 120 12.12 1.00 8.61
N ALA A 121 11.72 1.97 7.78
CA ALA A 121 12.25 3.33 7.82
C ALA A 121 11.96 4.01 9.17
N LEU A 122 10.72 3.95 9.64
CA LEU A 122 10.32 4.50 10.94
C LEU A 122 11.11 3.88 12.11
N ARG A 123 11.39 2.57 12.09
CA ARG A 123 12.23 1.92 13.12
C ARG A 123 13.68 2.41 13.08
N VAL A 124 14.23 2.67 11.90
CA VAL A 124 15.58 3.22 11.74
C VAL A 124 15.63 4.66 12.24
N GLU A 125 14.64 5.48 11.89
CA GLU A 125 14.52 6.86 12.34
C GLU A 125 14.33 6.94 13.86
N ALA A 126 13.43 6.14 14.43
CA ALA A 126 13.24 6.06 15.88
C ALA A 126 14.53 5.68 16.62
N ARG A 127 15.34 4.78 16.04
CA ARG A 127 16.65 4.43 16.59
C ARG A 127 17.64 5.58 16.52
N ARG A 128 17.74 6.25 15.36
CA ARG A 128 18.63 7.41 15.15
C ARG A 128 18.31 8.58 16.08
N SER A 129 17.02 8.78 16.37
CA SER A 129 16.55 9.85 17.27
C SER A 129 16.56 9.46 18.74
N CYS A 130 16.86 8.20 19.09
CA CYS A 130 16.87 7.73 20.47
C CYS A 130 18.08 8.31 21.22
N PRO A 131 17.88 9.08 22.31
CA PRO A 131 18.98 9.71 23.05
C PRO A 131 20.00 8.70 23.61
N ALA A 132 19.55 7.51 24.01
CA ALA A 132 20.43 6.46 24.52
C ALA A 132 21.41 5.95 23.44
N TRP A 133 20.93 5.81 22.20
CA TRP A 133 21.78 5.41 21.07
C TRP A 133 22.77 6.51 20.70
N GLN A 134 22.31 7.76 20.63
CA GLN A 134 23.20 8.91 20.40
C GLN A 134 24.26 9.05 21.49
N ALA A 135 23.89 8.88 22.77
CA ALA A 135 24.81 8.91 23.89
C ALA A 135 25.84 7.77 23.81
N ARG A 136 25.42 6.57 23.44
CA ARG A 136 26.30 5.42 23.21
C ARG A 136 27.31 5.70 22.10
N ASP A 137 26.85 6.18 20.96
CA ASP A 137 27.73 6.44 19.81
C ASP A 137 28.74 7.55 20.13
N LYS A 138 28.31 8.60 20.84
CA LYS A 138 29.20 9.65 21.36
C LYS A 138 30.24 9.11 22.35
N ALA A 139 29.85 8.19 23.22
CA ALA A 139 30.76 7.56 24.17
C ALA A 139 31.80 6.68 23.47
N ILE A 140 31.39 5.91 22.45
CA ILE A 140 32.29 5.11 21.62
C ILE A 140 33.30 6.01 20.91
N LEU A 141 32.84 7.09 20.27
CA LEU A 141 33.74 8.04 19.60
C LEU A 141 34.74 8.65 20.56
N ARG A 142 34.33 9.02 21.78
CA ARG A 142 35.22 9.51 22.82
C ARG A 142 36.29 8.46 23.17
N GLU A 143 35.89 7.22 23.42
CA GLU A 143 36.82 6.14 23.78
C GLU A 143 37.80 5.81 22.65
N LEU A 144 37.34 5.82 21.40
CA LEU A 144 38.18 5.63 20.22
C LEU A 144 39.19 6.78 20.08
N SER A 145 38.73 8.04 20.22
CA SER A 145 39.60 9.21 20.14
C SER A 145 40.67 9.24 21.23
N ALA A 146 40.42 8.63 22.39
CA ALA A 146 41.40 8.53 23.47
C ALA A 146 42.48 7.46 23.21
N ARG A 147 42.20 6.47 22.36
CA ARG A 147 43.08 5.32 22.08
C ARG A 147 43.86 5.45 20.79
N VAL A 148 43.37 6.25 19.85
CA VAL A 148 43.94 6.41 18.51
C VAL A 148 44.76 7.71 18.45
N PRO A 149 45.94 7.72 17.80
CA PRO A 149 46.69 8.95 17.54
C PRO A 149 45.82 9.98 16.81
N LYS A 150 45.98 11.25 17.17
CA LYS A 150 45.11 12.33 16.68
C LYS A 150 45.11 12.40 15.15
N GLU A 151 46.26 12.20 14.53
CA GLU A 151 46.46 12.26 13.08
C GLU A 151 45.63 11.21 12.35
N VAL A 152 45.51 10.00 12.92
CA VAL A 152 44.70 8.91 12.35
C VAL A 152 43.21 9.22 12.52
N PHE A 153 42.82 9.78 13.68
CA PHE A 153 41.44 10.18 13.92
C PHE A 153 41.00 11.30 12.97
N ASP A 154 41.81 12.34 12.81
CA ASP A 154 41.53 13.48 11.93
C ASP A 154 41.44 13.06 10.45
N GLU A 155 42.31 12.14 10.01
CA GLU A 155 42.24 11.58 8.65
C GLU A 155 40.97 10.75 8.44
N CYS A 156 40.54 9.95 9.43
CA CYS A 156 39.27 9.24 9.35
C CYS A 156 38.08 10.20 9.25
N VAL A 157 38.10 11.32 9.97
CA VAL A 157 37.05 12.35 9.86
C VAL A 157 37.06 12.98 8.47
N ARG A 158 38.23 13.35 7.94
CA ARG A 158 38.37 13.94 6.60
C ARG A 158 37.80 13.03 5.50
N VAL A 159 38.11 11.72 5.53
CA VAL A 159 37.58 10.74 4.58
C VAL A 159 36.04 10.67 4.65
N VAL A 160 35.48 10.64 5.87
CA VAL A 160 34.02 10.59 6.04
C VAL A 160 33.36 11.88 5.56
N ASP A 161 33.95 13.04 5.82
CA ASP A 161 33.42 14.32 5.33
C ASP A 161 33.42 14.38 3.79
N GLU A 162 34.48 13.91 3.13
CA GLU A 162 34.55 13.82 1.67
C GLU A 162 33.50 12.85 1.09
N ASP A 163 33.31 11.69 1.71
CA ASP A 163 32.28 10.73 1.32
C ASP A 163 30.87 11.32 1.48
N LEU A 164 30.63 12.10 2.54
CA LEU A 164 29.34 12.76 2.78
C LEU A 164 29.09 13.93 1.83
N GLU A 165 30.12 14.67 1.45
CA GLU A 165 30.04 15.72 0.42
C GLU A 165 29.73 15.13 -0.95
N ALA A 166 30.29 13.98 -1.30
CA ALA A 166 30.02 13.28 -2.56
C ALA A 166 28.57 12.75 -2.68
N LEU A 167 27.87 12.59 -1.54
CA LEU A 167 26.48 12.13 -1.49
C LEU A 167 25.43 13.27 -1.55
N ARG A 168 25.86 14.53 -1.49
CA ARG A 168 24.99 15.72 -1.62
C ARG A 168 24.82 16.15 -3.07
#